data_AF-A0A495VTE9-F1
#
_entry.id   AF-A0A495VTE9-F1
#
_cell.length_a   1.000
_cell.length_b   1.000
_cell.length_c   1.000
_cell.angle_alpha   90.00
_cell.angle_beta   90.00
_cell.angle_gamma   90.00
#
_symmetry.space_group_name_H-M   'P 1'
#
loop_
_entity.id
_entity.type
_entity.pdbx_description
1 polymer ?
#
loop_
_entity_poly.entity_id
_entity_poly.type
_entity_poly.pdbx_seq_one_letter_code
_entity_poly.pdbx_strand_id
1 'polypeptide(L)'
;MASGARTGIMESMSMSARWFRRGDHLVMLGAFAGAFTLLALSAVTSWPVGAGPIVQTSSEPVNPVYTAEAGDCLNWTKRNLSDVTKVDCAAQHMFEVTGVADVGAAYGPQAPFPTDEQWQKISEEYCAKTSLDYLGGRFDPYGKYTVGPLNPGERLWADGKRTVRCGLQVAGAAGGLLPAYGTARTQDQSDVYDPGVCLGITEARGVGDPVDCAQPHAFEIVGIVTLPDGPFPAPEKQDETMSAECARIAAEYSGGMDFRAKGLIVTWDTRKPESWAAGSRRANCKVGAIPPDNTGLTAFERSVRNPDAPPLTTANPPQTTAVQQDEPTGAPLHSSSGSATTTSAPPAPTSDKPTTTSTSETTTTSR
;
A
#
# COMPACT_ATOMS: atom_id res chain seq x y z
N MET A 1 21.20 -44.88 -26.83
CA MET A 1 21.77 -45.27 -28.14
C MET A 1 22.17 -43.99 -28.87
N ALA A 2 23.45 -43.63 -28.73
CA ALA A 2 24.42 -43.42 -29.82
C ALA A 2 24.37 -41.98 -30.38
N SER A 3 25.19 -41.03 -29.89
CA SER A 3 26.63 -40.81 -30.16
C SER A 3 27.03 -40.79 -31.63
N GLY A 4 27.66 -39.70 -32.07
CA GLY A 4 28.42 -39.68 -33.33
C GLY A 4 28.84 -38.29 -33.82
N ALA A 5 29.87 -37.70 -33.19
CA ALA A 5 30.67 -36.63 -33.78
C ALA A 5 31.53 -37.15 -34.94
N ARG A 6 31.87 -36.31 -35.94
CA ARG A 6 33.05 -36.50 -36.80
C ARG A 6 33.59 -35.19 -37.40
N THR A 7 34.67 -34.77 -36.75
CA THR A 7 35.94 -34.17 -37.21
C THR A 7 36.16 -34.00 -38.73
N GLY A 8 36.70 -32.83 -39.09
CA GLY A 8 37.21 -32.51 -40.42
C GLY A 8 38.57 -33.11 -40.75
N ILE A 9 38.90 -33.12 -42.04
CA ILE A 9 40.24 -33.37 -42.59
C ILE A 9 40.50 -32.34 -43.69
N MET A 10 41.69 -31.77 -43.59
CA MET A 10 42.32 -30.76 -44.42
C MET A 10 43.02 -31.45 -45.59
N GLU A 11 42.83 -31.00 -46.83
CA GLU A 11 43.74 -31.39 -47.91
C GLU A 11 44.08 -30.21 -48.81
N SER A 12 45.38 -29.95 -48.83
CA SER A 12 46.07 -28.89 -49.56
C SER A 12 46.44 -29.44 -50.93
N MET A 13 46.03 -28.81 -52.02
CA MET A 13 46.56 -29.11 -53.35
C MET A 13 47.23 -27.87 -53.95
N SER A 14 48.54 -28.05 -54.12
CA SER A 14 49.55 -27.13 -54.61
C SER A 14 49.27 -26.64 -56.03
N MET A 15 49.47 -25.34 -56.23
CA MET A 15 49.43 -24.65 -57.52
C MET A 15 50.60 -25.09 -58.40
N SER A 16 50.31 -25.60 -59.60
CA SER A 16 51.28 -25.67 -60.70
C SER A 16 51.23 -24.38 -61.51
N ALA A 17 52.30 -23.58 -61.40
CA ALA A 17 52.51 -22.40 -62.24
C ALA A 17 52.85 -22.82 -63.68
N ARG A 18 52.02 -22.44 -64.65
CA ARG A 18 52.40 -22.37 -66.06
C ARG A 18 52.47 -20.91 -66.48
N TRP A 19 53.69 -20.48 -66.76
CA TRP A 19 54.02 -19.23 -67.42
C TRP A 19 53.47 -19.18 -68.85
N PHE A 20 52.68 -18.16 -69.14
CA PHE A 20 52.50 -17.49 -70.45
C PHE A 20 51.84 -16.14 -70.13
N ARG A 21 52.05 -15.01 -70.79
CA ARG A 21 53.10 -14.40 -71.61
C ARG A 21 52.66 -12.92 -71.70
N ARG A 22 53.60 -11.98 -71.86
CA ARG A 22 53.39 -10.53 -71.92
C ARG A 22 52.32 -10.15 -72.96
N GLY A 23 51.13 -9.77 -72.51
CA GLY A 23 50.02 -9.34 -73.37
C GLY A 23 48.84 -8.67 -72.63
N ASP A 24 48.65 -8.97 -71.34
CA ASP A 24 47.42 -8.59 -70.61
C ASP A 24 47.52 -7.32 -69.73
N HIS A 25 48.66 -6.64 -69.71
CA HIS A 25 48.86 -5.49 -68.83
C HIS A 25 48.18 -4.19 -69.28
N LEU A 26 47.73 -4.09 -70.54
CA LEU A 26 47.03 -2.90 -71.06
C LEU A 26 45.51 -2.97 -70.93
N VAL A 27 44.93 -4.17 -70.76
CA VAL A 27 43.47 -4.33 -70.59
C VAL A 27 43.06 -4.22 -69.12
N MET A 28 43.94 -4.59 -68.17
CA MET A 28 43.66 -4.45 -66.74
C MET A 28 43.81 -3.01 -66.19
N LEU A 29 44.51 -2.09 -66.86
CA LEU A 29 44.63 -0.69 -66.40
C LEU A 29 43.39 0.17 -66.75
N GLY A 30 42.66 -0.17 -67.82
CA GLY A 30 41.43 0.52 -68.21
C GLY A 30 40.23 0.20 -67.32
N ALA A 31 40.14 -1.03 -66.80
CA ALA A 31 39.02 -1.48 -65.98
C ALA A 31 39.03 -0.90 -64.54
N PHE A 32 40.20 -0.64 -63.96
CA PHE A 32 40.31 -0.07 -62.61
C PHE A 32 40.06 1.44 -62.56
N ALA A 33 40.39 2.20 -63.61
CA ALA A 33 40.14 3.64 -63.66
C ALA A 33 38.64 3.98 -63.80
N GLY A 34 37.88 3.18 -64.55
CA GLY A 34 36.42 3.36 -64.72
C GLY A 34 35.62 3.02 -63.46
N ALA A 35 36.03 2.00 -62.70
CA ALA A 35 35.36 1.63 -61.46
C ALA A 35 35.56 2.68 -60.34
N PHE A 36 36.75 3.30 -60.26
CA PHE A 36 37.02 4.35 -59.28
C PHE A 36 36.31 5.67 -59.58
N THR A 37 36.13 6.02 -60.86
CA THR A 37 35.39 7.24 -61.24
C THR A 37 33.88 7.09 -61.02
N LEU A 38 33.30 5.91 -61.23
CA LEU A 38 31.89 5.65 -60.90
C LEU A 38 31.64 5.61 -59.38
N LEU A 39 32.56 5.06 -58.58
CA LEU A 39 32.46 5.06 -57.12
C LEU A 39 32.62 6.47 -56.50
N ALA A 40 33.46 7.32 -57.09
CA ALA A 40 33.65 8.70 -56.65
C ALA A 40 32.43 9.60 -56.96
N LEU A 41 31.73 9.38 -58.08
CA LEU A 41 30.49 10.13 -58.39
C LEU A 41 29.29 9.71 -57.54
N SER A 42 29.22 8.46 -57.05
CA SER A 42 28.18 8.02 -56.11
C SER A 42 28.36 8.56 -54.69
N ALA A 43 29.56 8.98 -54.30
CA ALA A 43 29.84 9.54 -52.97
C ALA A 43 29.53 11.04 -52.84
N VAL A 44 29.44 11.78 -53.96
CA VAL A 44 29.17 13.23 -53.95
C VAL A 44 27.70 13.60 -54.24
N THR A 45 26.86 12.62 -54.61
CA THR A 45 25.41 12.81 -54.85
C THR A 45 24.52 12.23 -53.76
N SER A 46 25.10 11.55 -52.76
CA SER A 46 24.40 10.98 -51.60
C SER A 46 24.52 11.84 -50.33
N TRP A 47 24.93 13.11 -50.47
CA TRP A 47 24.81 14.10 -49.40
C TRP A 47 23.34 14.52 -49.24
N PRO A 48 22.68 14.26 -48.10
CA PRO A 48 21.34 14.77 -47.87
C PRO A 48 21.42 16.28 -47.64
N VAL A 49 21.04 17.05 -48.66
CA VAL A 49 20.63 18.44 -48.49
C VAL A 49 19.33 18.46 -47.70
N GLY A 50 19.39 18.97 -46.47
CA GLY A 50 18.21 19.32 -45.68
C GLY A 50 17.56 18.18 -44.88
N ALA A 51 18.32 17.57 -43.96
CA ALA A 51 17.72 17.17 -42.69
C ALA A 51 18.34 18.08 -41.62
N GLY A 52 17.55 18.99 -41.07
CA GLY A 52 17.92 19.68 -39.84
C GLY A 52 18.26 18.66 -38.75
N PRO A 53 18.89 19.07 -37.63
CA PRO A 53 19.20 18.15 -36.55
C PRO A 53 17.94 17.34 -36.25
N ILE A 54 18.04 16.01 -36.44
CA ILE A 54 17.02 15.09 -35.96
C ILE A 54 17.10 15.29 -34.46
N VAL A 55 16.22 16.14 -33.93
CA VAL A 55 15.96 16.17 -32.50
C VAL A 55 15.51 14.75 -32.24
N GLN A 56 16.42 13.93 -31.74
CA GLN A 56 16.01 12.84 -30.88
C GLN A 56 15.26 13.56 -29.77
N THR A 57 13.95 13.72 -29.95
CA THR A 57 13.06 13.84 -28.82
C THR A 57 13.31 12.54 -28.09
N SER A 58 14.24 12.58 -27.13
CA SER A 58 14.16 11.74 -25.96
C SER A 58 12.70 11.88 -25.56
N SER A 59 11.89 10.87 -25.89
CA SER A 59 10.60 10.74 -25.26
C SER A 59 10.95 10.68 -23.79
N GLU A 60 10.76 11.79 -23.07
CA GLU A 60 10.86 11.76 -21.63
C GLU A 60 10.02 10.56 -21.20
N PRO A 61 10.57 9.62 -20.43
CA PRO A 61 9.79 8.51 -19.94
C PRO A 61 8.54 9.09 -19.29
N VAL A 62 7.38 8.82 -19.89
CA VAL A 62 6.11 9.35 -19.41
C VAL A 62 5.89 8.76 -18.04
N ASN A 63 5.92 9.61 -17.01
CA ASN A 63 5.74 9.15 -15.65
C ASN A 63 4.33 8.52 -15.55
N PRO A 64 4.20 7.23 -15.19
CA PRO A 64 2.95 6.49 -15.30
C PRO A 64 1.85 7.03 -14.39
N VAL A 65 2.19 7.79 -13.35
CA VAL A 65 1.25 8.57 -12.54
C VAL A 65 0.44 9.55 -13.41
N TYR A 66 1.06 10.09 -14.45
CA TYR A 66 0.42 11.09 -15.33
C TYR A 66 -0.51 10.50 -16.38
N THR A 67 -0.41 9.21 -16.62
CA THR A 67 -1.27 8.50 -17.57
C THR A 67 -2.28 7.63 -16.87
N ALA A 68 -2.26 7.59 -15.53
CA ALA A 68 -3.16 6.77 -14.75
C ALA A 68 -4.55 7.40 -14.71
N GLU A 69 -5.53 6.59 -15.07
CA GLU A 69 -6.95 6.95 -15.13
C GLU A 69 -7.75 6.18 -14.06
N ALA A 70 -9.01 6.57 -13.84
CA ALA A 70 -9.88 5.87 -12.90
C ALA A 70 -9.96 4.36 -13.20
N GLY A 71 -9.62 3.53 -12.20
CA GLY A 71 -9.53 2.08 -12.34
C GLY A 71 -8.09 1.54 -12.48
N ASP A 72 -7.11 2.42 -12.65
CA ASP A 72 -5.71 2.01 -12.72
C ASP A 72 -5.12 1.81 -11.34
N CYS A 73 -4.40 0.69 -11.17
CA CYS A 73 -3.65 0.39 -9.96
C CYS A 73 -2.16 0.70 -10.17
N LEU A 74 -1.57 1.40 -9.21
CA LEU A 74 -0.18 1.81 -9.21
C LEU A 74 0.56 1.14 -8.06
N ASN A 75 1.74 0.61 -8.37
CA ASN A 75 2.64 0.01 -7.39
C ASN A 75 4.01 0.65 -7.46
N TRP A 76 4.69 0.68 -6.32
CA TRP A 76 6.07 1.13 -6.19
C TRP A 76 6.71 0.45 -4.98
N THR A 77 8.04 0.36 -4.98
CA THR A 77 8.80 -0.21 -3.87
C THR A 77 9.71 0.82 -3.22
N LYS A 78 10.05 1.90 -3.94
CA LYS A 78 10.87 2.97 -3.40
C LYS A 78 10.00 4.04 -2.76
N ARG A 79 10.45 4.50 -1.60
CA ARG A 79 9.81 5.56 -0.82
C ARG A 79 9.60 6.85 -1.60
N ASN A 80 10.47 7.18 -2.57
CA ASN A 80 10.34 8.38 -3.40
C ASN A 80 9.51 8.20 -4.69
N LEU A 81 8.81 7.07 -4.85
CA LEU A 81 7.98 6.72 -6.02
C LEU A 81 8.71 6.74 -7.37
N SER A 82 10.05 6.74 -7.37
CA SER A 82 10.85 6.77 -8.61
C SER A 82 10.72 5.50 -9.46
N ASP A 83 10.15 4.42 -8.91
CA ASP A 83 9.87 3.15 -9.57
C ASP A 83 8.37 2.88 -9.72
N VAL A 84 7.54 3.92 -9.65
CA VAL A 84 6.10 3.77 -9.83
C VAL A 84 5.77 3.16 -11.19
N THR A 85 4.89 2.17 -11.18
CA THR A 85 4.42 1.46 -12.37
C THR A 85 2.93 1.19 -12.26
N LYS A 86 2.26 1.12 -13.41
CA LYS A 86 0.90 0.59 -13.50
C LYS A 86 0.95 -0.93 -13.46
N VAL A 87 0.10 -1.53 -12.65
CA VAL A 87 -0.01 -2.98 -12.47
C VAL A 87 -1.47 -3.42 -12.61
N ASP A 88 -1.69 -4.71 -12.81
CA ASP A 88 -3.02 -5.29 -12.67
C ASP A 88 -3.48 -5.16 -11.20
N CYS A 89 -4.71 -4.76 -10.96
CA CYS A 89 -5.21 -4.57 -9.59
C CYS A 89 -5.22 -5.86 -8.76
N ALA A 90 -5.29 -7.05 -9.38
CA ALA A 90 -5.14 -8.31 -8.67
C ALA A 90 -3.71 -8.54 -8.16
N ALA A 91 -2.72 -7.89 -8.76
CA ALA A 91 -1.37 -7.85 -8.23
C ALA A 91 -1.27 -6.86 -7.07
N GLN A 92 -0.18 -6.99 -6.30
CA GLN A 92 0.14 -6.04 -5.24
C GLN A 92 0.24 -4.62 -5.81
N HIS A 93 -0.50 -3.70 -5.21
CA HIS A 93 -0.43 -2.28 -5.53
C HIS A 93 -0.56 -1.45 -4.25
N MET A 94 -0.21 -0.17 -4.38
CA MET A 94 -0.17 0.78 -3.27
C MET A 94 -1.23 1.88 -3.43
N PHE A 95 -1.75 2.07 -4.64
CA PHE A 95 -2.74 3.09 -4.94
C PHE A 95 -3.69 2.62 -6.04
N GLU A 96 -4.98 2.83 -5.86
CA GLU A 96 -5.97 2.68 -6.92
C GLU A 96 -6.52 4.05 -7.28
N VAL A 97 -6.36 4.46 -8.53
CA VAL A 97 -6.83 5.76 -9.02
C VAL A 97 -8.35 5.71 -9.13
N THR A 98 -9.03 6.64 -8.46
CA THR A 98 -10.49 6.82 -8.53
C THR A 98 -10.90 7.90 -9.52
N GLY A 99 -10.00 8.85 -9.80
CA GLY A 99 -10.20 9.88 -10.81
C GLY A 99 -9.08 10.90 -10.88
N VAL A 100 -9.27 11.91 -11.71
CA VAL A 100 -8.30 12.96 -11.98
C VAL A 100 -8.94 14.31 -11.65
N ALA A 101 -8.23 15.16 -10.90
CA ALA A 101 -8.69 16.50 -10.56
C ALA A 101 -7.66 17.55 -11.00
N ASP A 102 -8.15 18.69 -11.48
CA ASP A 102 -7.34 19.89 -11.75
C ASP A 102 -7.55 20.90 -10.63
N VAL A 103 -6.47 21.19 -9.89
CA VAL A 103 -6.48 22.17 -8.79
C VAL A 103 -5.97 23.55 -9.23
N GLY A 104 -5.72 23.76 -10.54
CA GLY A 104 -5.06 24.96 -11.05
C GLY A 104 -5.82 26.26 -10.83
N ALA A 105 -7.15 26.20 -10.70
CA ALA A 105 -7.96 27.38 -10.37
C ALA A 105 -7.70 27.90 -8.94
N ALA A 106 -7.48 26.99 -7.99
CA ALA A 106 -7.12 27.33 -6.61
C ALA A 106 -5.62 27.59 -6.45
N TYR A 107 -4.79 26.92 -7.25
CA TYR A 107 -3.34 26.98 -7.19
C TYR A 107 -2.74 27.41 -8.52
N GLY A 108 -2.52 28.72 -8.68
CA GLY A 108 -2.00 29.30 -9.92
C GLY A 108 -0.60 28.78 -10.32
N PRO A 109 -0.10 29.14 -11.52
CA PRO A 109 1.13 28.57 -12.10
C PRO A 109 2.40 28.79 -11.27
N GLN A 110 2.42 29.81 -10.41
CA GLN A 110 3.55 30.17 -9.53
C GLN A 110 3.26 29.87 -8.05
N ALA A 111 2.15 29.19 -7.74
CA ALA A 111 1.86 28.78 -6.37
C ALA A 111 2.99 27.90 -5.82
N PRO A 112 3.44 28.10 -4.55
CA PRO A 112 4.40 27.20 -3.93
C PRO A 112 3.83 25.78 -3.86
N PHE A 113 4.72 24.80 -3.67
CA PHE A 113 4.27 23.43 -3.42
C PHE A 113 3.42 23.39 -2.14
N PRO A 114 2.26 22.71 -2.14
CA PRO A 114 1.36 22.73 -0.99
C PRO A 114 1.98 22.08 0.26
N THR A 115 1.65 22.62 1.42
CA THR A 115 1.93 21.99 2.72
C THR A 115 1.03 20.79 2.96
N ASP A 116 1.36 19.96 3.96
CA ASP A 116 0.56 18.79 4.34
C ASP A 116 -0.91 19.17 4.64
N GLU A 117 -1.12 20.25 5.39
CA GLU A 117 -2.47 20.78 5.66
C GLU A 117 -3.23 21.19 4.39
N GLN A 118 -2.51 21.71 3.39
CA GLN A 118 -3.11 22.06 2.10
C GLN A 118 -3.41 20.80 1.28
N TRP A 119 -2.55 19.77 1.33
CA TRP A 119 -2.83 18.49 0.69
C TRP A 119 -4.01 17.76 1.32
N GLN A 120 -4.20 17.83 2.64
CA GLN A 120 -5.42 17.35 3.29
C GLN A 120 -6.66 18.06 2.74
N LYS A 121 -6.64 19.40 2.65
CA LYS A 121 -7.75 20.16 2.05
C LYS A 121 -8.00 19.79 0.59
N ILE A 122 -6.94 19.59 -0.21
CA ILE A 122 -7.07 19.12 -1.59
C ILE A 122 -7.74 17.74 -1.64
N SER A 123 -7.36 16.83 -0.73
CA SER A 123 -8.00 15.52 -0.63
C SER A 123 -9.51 15.64 -0.34
N GLU A 124 -9.87 16.45 0.65
CA GLU A 124 -11.26 16.67 1.05
C GLU A 124 -12.10 17.33 -0.05
N GLU A 125 -11.58 18.39 -0.68
CA GLU A 125 -12.33 19.20 -1.66
C GLU A 125 -12.43 18.52 -3.03
N TYR A 126 -11.38 17.82 -3.48
CA TYR A 126 -11.29 17.31 -4.85
C TYR A 126 -11.38 15.78 -4.93
N CYS A 127 -10.93 15.05 -3.92
CA CYS A 127 -10.82 13.60 -3.98
C CYS A 127 -11.92 12.84 -3.23
N ALA A 128 -12.44 13.36 -2.13
CA ALA A 128 -13.47 12.68 -1.34
C ALA A 128 -14.70 12.31 -2.18
N LYS A 129 -15.28 13.27 -2.91
CA LYS A 129 -16.45 13.02 -3.76
C LYS A 129 -16.10 12.08 -4.93
N THR A 130 -14.96 12.28 -5.56
CA THR A 130 -14.48 11.47 -6.70
C THR A 130 -14.35 9.99 -6.29
N SER A 131 -13.75 9.72 -5.14
CA SER A 131 -13.62 8.37 -4.59
C SER A 131 -14.96 7.77 -4.15
N LEU A 132 -15.84 8.58 -3.54
CA LEU A 132 -17.19 8.13 -3.17
C LEU A 132 -18.00 7.70 -4.40
N ASP A 133 -17.99 8.50 -5.47
CA ASP A 133 -18.67 8.19 -6.72
C ASP A 133 -18.08 6.93 -7.37
N TYR A 134 -16.75 6.80 -7.37
CA TYR A 134 -16.03 5.63 -7.89
C TYR A 134 -16.42 4.32 -7.18
N LEU A 135 -16.65 4.39 -5.86
CA LEU A 135 -17.11 3.28 -5.03
C LEU A 135 -18.64 3.07 -5.07
N GLY A 136 -19.35 3.76 -5.97
CA GLY A 136 -20.80 3.62 -6.10
C GLY A 136 -21.57 4.12 -4.88
N GLY A 137 -21.05 5.14 -4.19
CA GLY A 137 -21.67 5.74 -3.01
C GLY A 137 -21.43 4.99 -1.70
N ARG A 138 -20.50 4.02 -1.66
CA ARG A 138 -20.30 3.12 -0.53
C ARG A 138 -18.97 3.30 0.20
N PHE A 139 -18.44 4.50 0.32
CA PHE A 139 -17.18 4.69 1.07
C PHE A 139 -17.39 4.51 2.58
N ASP A 140 -16.62 3.63 3.22
CA ASP A 140 -16.62 3.46 4.68
C ASP A 140 -15.60 4.42 5.33
N PRO A 141 -16.02 5.46 6.08
CA PRO A 141 -15.09 6.39 6.70
C PRO A 141 -14.26 5.77 7.85
N TYR A 142 -14.62 4.58 8.30
CA TYR A 142 -13.87 3.79 9.28
C TYR A 142 -13.42 2.44 8.69
N GLY A 143 -13.40 2.34 7.36
CA GLY A 143 -12.99 1.16 6.63
C GLY A 143 -11.50 1.13 6.34
N LYS A 144 -11.09 0.09 5.61
CA LYS A 144 -9.68 -0.18 5.29
C LYS A 144 -9.04 0.81 4.31
N TYR A 145 -9.86 1.55 3.54
CA TYR A 145 -9.35 2.45 2.50
C TYR A 145 -9.37 3.90 2.99
N THR A 146 -8.28 4.63 2.71
CA THR A 146 -8.18 6.07 2.87
C THR A 146 -8.18 6.76 1.51
N VAL A 147 -8.70 7.98 1.44
CA VAL A 147 -8.72 8.80 0.23
C VAL A 147 -7.56 9.79 0.26
N GLY A 148 -6.83 9.88 -0.85
CA GLY A 148 -5.71 10.81 -0.98
C GLY A 148 -5.43 11.24 -2.42
N PRO A 149 -4.77 12.39 -2.61
CA PRO A 149 -4.23 12.79 -3.90
C PRO A 149 -2.81 12.22 -4.08
N LEU A 150 -2.57 11.62 -5.25
CA LEU A 150 -1.23 11.41 -5.76
C LEU A 150 -0.82 12.66 -6.56
N ASN A 151 0.12 13.41 -5.99
CA ASN A 151 0.53 14.72 -6.46
C ASN A 151 1.65 14.64 -7.54
N PRO A 152 1.85 15.71 -8.33
CA PRO A 152 2.79 15.70 -9.45
C PRO A 152 4.29 15.71 -9.07
N GLY A 153 4.67 15.92 -7.81
CA GLY A 153 6.06 16.23 -7.45
C GLY A 153 6.36 17.72 -7.44
N GLU A 154 7.27 18.19 -6.59
CA GLU A 154 7.69 19.60 -6.52
C GLU A 154 8.18 20.15 -7.87
N ARG A 155 9.00 19.38 -8.59
CA ARG A 155 9.54 19.80 -9.88
C ARG A 155 8.43 20.10 -10.88
N LEU A 156 7.49 19.17 -11.04
CA LEU A 156 6.42 19.32 -12.04
C LEU A 156 5.37 20.33 -11.56
N TRP A 157 5.20 20.49 -10.26
CA TRP A 157 4.46 21.62 -9.70
C TRP A 157 5.10 22.98 -10.03
N ALA A 158 6.44 23.11 -9.91
CA ALA A 158 7.14 24.33 -10.32
C ALA A 158 7.00 24.61 -11.82
N ASP A 159 6.89 23.57 -12.65
CA ASP A 159 6.59 23.67 -14.09
C ASP A 159 5.11 23.97 -14.41
N GLY A 160 4.29 24.26 -13.38
CA GLY A 160 2.89 24.64 -13.54
C GLY A 160 1.90 23.47 -13.67
N LYS A 161 2.32 22.22 -13.42
CA LYS A 161 1.39 21.07 -13.42
C LYS A 161 0.53 21.10 -12.16
N ARG A 162 -0.80 21.06 -12.35
CA ARG A 162 -1.82 21.15 -11.29
C ARG A 162 -2.83 20.02 -11.32
N THR A 163 -2.55 18.99 -12.10
CA THR A 163 -3.37 17.78 -12.16
C THR A 163 -2.93 16.79 -11.09
N VAL A 164 -3.87 16.33 -10.28
CA VAL A 164 -3.66 15.33 -9.22
C VAL A 164 -4.51 14.10 -9.50
N ARG A 165 -4.05 12.92 -9.04
CA ARG A 165 -4.81 11.66 -9.16
C ARG A 165 -5.44 11.39 -7.82
N CYS A 166 -6.75 11.47 -7.75
CA CYS A 166 -7.47 11.03 -6.58
C CYS A 166 -7.47 9.51 -6.56
N GLY A 167 -7.32 8.93 -5.37
CA GLY A 167 -7.32 7.49 -5.25
C GLY A 167 -7.50 6.98 -3.84
N LEU A 168 -7.39 5.67 -3.74
CA LEU A 168 -7.57 4.89 -2.52
C LEU A 168 -6.28 4.18 -2.15
N GLN A 169 -6.01 4.16 -0.86
CA GLN A 169 -4.83 3.56 -0.23
C GLN A 169 -5.27 2.73 0.96
N VAL A 170 -4.49 1.72 1.34
CA VAL A 170 -4.74 0.97 2.58
C VAL A 170 -3.74 1.46 3.63
N ALA A 171 -4.25 2.08 4.69
CA ALA A 171 -3.42 2.56 5.79
C ALA A 171 -3.41 1.53 6.93
N GLY A 172 -2.24 1.32 7.52
CA GLY A 172 -2.12 0.62 8.80
C GLY A 172 -2.57 1.51 9.96
N ALA A 173 -2.70 0.92 11.15
CA ALA A 173 -3.17 1.61 12.34
C ALA A 173 -2.31 2.81 12.76
N ALA A 174 -1.02 2.82 12.43
CA ALA A 174 -0.11 3.95 12.67
C ALA A 174 0.14 4.82 11.42
N GLY A 175 -0.60 4.59 10.33
CA GLY A 175 -0.51 5.36 9.10
C GLY A 175 0.57 4.88 8.11
N GLY A 176 1.18 3.71 8.34
CA GLY A 176 2.04 3.11 7.31
C GLY A 176 1.20 2.63 6.12
N LEU A 177 1.70 2.77 4.89
CA LEU A 177 0.98 2.26 3.74
C LEU A 177 1.11 0.74 3.65
N LEU A 178 -0.01 0.06 3.44
CA LEU A 178 -0.09 -1.38 3.27
C LEU A 178 -0.34 -1.75 1.81
N PRO A 179 0.20 -2.90 1.35
CA PRO A 179 -0.16 -3.44 0.05
C PRO A 179 -1.65 -3.75 -0.03
N ALA A 180 -2.24 -3.39 -1.17
CA ALA A 180 -3.59 -3.75 -1.57
C ALA A 180 -3.55 -4.79 -2.70
N TYR A 181 -4.63 -5.56 -2.79
CA TYR A 181 -4.86 -6.58 -3.82
C TYR A 181 -6.33 -6.52 -4.21
N GLY A 182 -6.65 -6.70 -5.49
CA GLY A 182 -7.98 -6.51 -6.06
C GLY A 182 -8.47 -5.05 -6.04
N THR A 183 -9.51 -4.75 -6.83
CA THR A 183 -10.08 -3.39 -6.90
C THR A 183 -10.99 -3.08 -5.73
N ALA A 184 -10.83 -1.88 -5.16
CA ALA A 184 -11.65 -1.30 -4.11
C ALA A 184 -13.14 -1.22 -4.48
N ARG A 185 -13.50 -1.18 -5.78
CA ARG A 185 -14.90 -1.20 -6.24
C ARG A 185 -15.68 -2.44 -5.81
N THR A 186 -14.98 -3.57 -5.67
CA THR A 186 -15.61 -4.88 -5.42
C THR A 186 -15.20 -5.49 -4.08
N GLN A 187 -14.13 -4.98 -3.51
CA GLN A 187 -13.60 -5.41 -2.23
C GLN A 187 -14.51 -4.97 -1.08
N ASP A 188 -14.67 -5.83 -0.07
CA ASP A 188 -15.25 -5.45 1.21
C ASP A 188 -14.37 -4.39 1.88
N GLN A 189 -14.98 -3.33 2.40
CA GLN A 189 -14.27 -2.18 2.96
C GLN A 189 -14.05 -2.28 4.46
N SER A 190 -14.48 -3.37 5.11
CA SER A 190 -14.28 -3.54 6.55
C SER A 190 -12.79 -3.42 6.86
N ASP A 191 -12.46 -2.59 7.85
CA ASP A 191 -11.11 -2.53 8.40
C ASP A 191 -10.84 -3.82 9.19
N VAL A 192 -10.28 -4.80 8.49
CA VAL A 192 -9.90 -6.11 9.01
C VAL A 192 -8.57 -6.55 8.41
N TYR A 193 -7.76 -7.17 9.25
CA TYR A 193 -6.51 -7.82 8.88
C TYR A 193 -6.70 -9.33 8.77
N ASP A 194 -5.86 -10.00 7.98
CA ASP A 194 -5.87 -11.45 7.86
C ASP A 194 -5.40 -12.14 9.17
N PRO A 195 -5.90 -13.34 9.51
CA PRO A 195 -5.37 -14.13 10.60
C PRO A 195 -3.85 -14.34 10.48
N GLY A 196 -3.14 -14.32 11.59
CA GLY A 196 -1.67 -14.40 11.66
C GLY A 196 -0.94 -13.07 11.51
N VAL A 197 -1.65 -11.97 11.22
CA VAL A 197 -1.06 -10.63 11.27
C VAL A 197 -0.87 -10.19 12.73
N CYS A 198 0.32 -9.71 13.06
CA CYS A 198 0.62 -9.08 14.35
C CYS A 198 0.69 -7.56 14.18
N LEU A 199 -0.17 -6.83 14.89
CA LEU A 199 -0.20 -5.38 14.88
C LEU A 199 0.73 -4.85 15.95
N GLY A 200 1.70 -4.03 15.56
CA GLY A 200 2.73 -3.49 16.44
C GLY A 200 2.15 -2.68 17.60
N ILE A 201 3.04 -2.15 18.43
CA ILE A 201 2.67 -1.25 19.52
C ILE A 201 3.38 0.08 19.35
N THR A 202 2.67 1.19 19.54
CA THR A 202 3.26 2.52 19.49
C THR A 202 3.88 2.90 20.84
N GLU A 203 4.75 3.92 20.86
CA GLU A 203 5.31 4.45 22.12
C GLU A 203 4.22 4.94 23.08
N ALA A 204 3.09 5.42 22.53
CA ALA A 204 1.91 5.82 23.28
C ALA A 204 1.04 4.63 23.76
N ARG A 205 1.55 3.40 23.67
CA ARG A 205 0.83 2.15 24.01
C ARG A 205 -0.47 1.96 23.23
N GLY A 206 -0.52 2.47 22.00
CA GLY A 206 -1.59 2.24 21.04
C GLY A 206 -1.25 1.14 20.04
N VAL A 207 -2.18 0.87 19.12
CA VAL A 207 -1.98 -0.10 18.03
C VAL A 207 -1.08 0.51 16.97
N GLY A 208 -0.05 -0.23 16.57
CA GLY A 208 0.87 0.11 15.49
C GLY A 208 0.55 -0.64 14.19
N ASP A 209 1.28 -0.29 13.14
CA ASP A 209 1.21 -1.01 11.87
C ASP A 209 1.65 -2.48 12.02
N PRO A 210 1.33 -3.35 11.04
CA PRO A 210 1.76 -4.74 11.07
C PRO A 210 3.28 -4.93 11.17
N VAL A 211 3.68 -5.88 12.03
CA VAL A 211 5.06 -6.29 12.30
C VAL A 211 5.20 -7.81 12.27
N ASP A 212 6.44 -8.30 12.21
CA ASP A 212 6.73 -9.71 12.46
C ASP A 212 6.32 -10.09 13.90
N CYS A 213 5.59 -11.18 14.08
CA CYS A 213 5.11 -11.63 15.39
C CYS A 213 6.23 -11.97 16.40
N ALA A 214 7.47 -12.16 15.95
CA ALA A 214 8.63 -12.27 16.84
C ALA A 214 9.00 -10.94 17.50
N GLN A 215 8.56 -9.80 16.96
CA GLN A 215 8.74 -8.47 17.54
C GLN A 215 7.64 -8.16 18.56
N PRO A 216 7.86 -7.21 19.48
CA PRO A 216 6.81 -6.71 20.37
C PRO A 216 5.61 -6.17 19.60
N HIS A 217 4.42 -6.67 19.91
CA HIS A 217 3.17 -6.28 19.24
C HIS A 217 2.01 -6.18 20.23
N ALA A 218 1.00 -5.38 19.88
CA ALA A 218 -0.15 -5.11 20.73
C ALA A 218 -1.26 -6.16 20.56
N PHE A 219 -1.46 -6.63 19.33
CA PHE A 219 -2.47 -7.61 18.99
C PHE A 219 -1.95 -8.63 17.98
N GLU A 220 -2.35 -9.88 18.13
CA GLU A 220 -2.31 -10.87 17.04
C GLU A 220 -3.74 -11.13 16.57
N ILE A 221 -3.94 -11.06 15.26
CA ILE A 221 -5.22 -11.32 14.62
C ILE A 221 -5.39 -12.84 14.49
N VAL A 222 -6.41 -13.38 15.14
CA VAL A 222 -6.66 -14.84 15.17
C VAL A 222 -7.81 -15.27 14.26
N GLY A 223 -8.61 -14.31 13.80
CA GLY A 223 -9.81 -14.61 13.03
C GLY A 223 -10.52 -13.39 12.48
N ILE A 224 -11.47 -13.66 11.59
CA ILE A 224 -12.42 -12.67 11.05
C ILE A 224 -13.81 -13.28 11.14
N VAL A 225 -14.74 -12.54 11.74
CA VAL A 225 -16.17 -12.90 11.79
C VAL A 225 -16.92 -12.00 10.83
N THR A 226 -17.82 -12.57 10.04
CA THR A 226 -18.77 -11.80 9.24
C THR A 226 -20.08 -11.72 10.01
N LEU A 227 -20.47 -10.51 10.39
CA LEU A 227 -21.75 -10.25 11.05
C LEU A 227 -22.90 -10.54 10.07
N PRO A 228 -24.02 -11.11 10.55
CA PRO A 228 -25.14 -11.47 9.69
C PRO A 228 -25.76 -10.23 9.03
N ASP A 229 -26.26 -10.39 7.81
CA ASP A 229 -26.98 -9.33 7.10
C ASP A 229 -28.23 -8.88 7.88
N GLY A 230 -28.62 -7.61 7.67
CA GLY A 230 -29.83 -7.05 8.29
C GLY A 230 -29.70 -5.59 8.71
N PRO A 231 -30.60 -5.11 9.59
CA PRO A 231 -30.46 -3.79 10.20
C PRO A 231 -29.20 -3.72 11.07
N PHE A 232 -28.70 -2.50 11.31
CA PHE A 232 -27.53 -2.29 12.16
C PHE A 232 -27.76 -2.88 13.57
N PRO A 233 -26.93 -3.82 14.02
CA PRO A 233 -27.02 -4.36 15.37
C PRO A 233 -26.45 -3.36 16.38
N ALA A 234 -27.17 -3.13 17.48
CA ALA A 234 -26.65 -2.35 18.60
C ALA A 234 -25.32 -2.95 19.14
N PRO A 235 -24.42 -2.13 19.70
CA PRO A 235 -23.09 -2.59 20.14
C PRO A 235 -23.14 -3.83 21.04
N GLU A 236 -24.07 -3.88 22.00
CA GLU A 236 -24.21 -5.00 22.94
C GLU A 236 -24.56 -6.31 22.20
N LYS A 237 -25.33 -6.22 21.11
CA LYS A 237 -25.67 -7.38 20.29
C LYS A 237 -24.49 -7.86 19.45
N GLN A 238 -23.65 -6.93 19.00
CA GLN A 238 -22.39 -7.27 18.36
C GLN A 238 -21.49 -7.98 19.35
N ASP A 239 -21.35 -7.47 20.58
CA ASP A 239 -20.52 -8.07 21.63
C ASP A 239 -20.96 -9.48 22.02
N GLU A 240 -22.27 -9.73 22.15
CA GLU A 240 -22.79 -11.10 22.37
C GLU A 240 -22.35 -12.06 21.27
N THR A 241 -22.42 -11.63 20.01
CA THR A 241 -22.08 -12.45 18.84
C THR A 241 -20.57 -12.67 18.74
N MET A 242 -19.82 -11.59 18.84
CA MET A 242 -18.37 -11.58 18.67
C MET A 242 -17.65 -12.28 19.82
N SER A 243 -18.12 -12.12 21.06
CA SER A 243 -17.51 -12.80 22.22
C SER A 243 -17.53 -14.32 22.08
N ALA A 244 -18.67 -14.89 21.66
CA ALA A 244 -18.83 -16.32 21.46
C ALA A 244 -17.97 -16.84 20.29
N GLU A 245 -18.06 -16.20 19.12
CA GLU A 245 -17.30 -16.62 17.94
C GLU A 245 -15.80 -16.44 18.11
N CYS A 246 -15.35 -15.29 18.64
CA CYS A 246 -13.93 -15.04 18.82
C CYS A 246 -13.30 -15.93 19.90
N ALA A 247 -14.04 -16.29 20.97
CA ALA A 247 -13.56 -17.28 21.93
C ALA A 247 -13.33 -18.65 21.27
N ARG A 248 -14.28 -19.11 20.43
CA ARG A 248 -14.17 -20.36 19.69
C ARG A 248 -13.00 -20.33 18.70
N ILE A 249 -12.90 -19.28 17.89
CA ILE A 249 -11.85 -19.11 16.88
C ILE A 249 -10.47 -19.01 17.53
N ALA A 250 -10.31 -18.26 18.62
CA ALA A 250 -9.04 -18.14 19.34
C ALA A 250 -8.58 -19.48 19.95
N ALA A 251 -9.52 -20.28 20.47
CA ALA A 251 -9.21 -21.62 20.99
C ALA A 251 -8.72 -22.56 19.87
N GLU A 252 -9.37 -22.53 18.70
CA GLU A 252 -8.97 -23.30 17.53
C GLU A 252 -7.59 -22.86 17.00
N TYR A 253 -7.38 -21.56 16.83
CA TYR A 253 -6.15 -20.96 16.33
C TYR A 253 -4.92 -21.29 17.21
N SER A 254 -5.10 -21.29 18.53
CA SER A 254 -4.04 -21.49 19.51
C SER A 254 -3.84 -22.94 19.98
N GLY A 255 -4.70 -23.87 19.55
CA GLY A 255 -4.67 -25.25 20.03
C GLY A 255 -5.13 -25.40 21.49
N GLY A 256 -6.05 -24.53 21.94
CA GLY A 256 -6.61 -24.57 23.30
C GLY A 256 -5.72 -23.91 24.36
N MET A 257 -4.92 -22.91 23.98
CA MET A 257 -4.05 -22.19 24.92
C MET A 257 -4.87 -21.49 26.01
N ASP A 258 -4.40 -21.57 27.27
CA ASP A 258 -4.92 -20.73 28.35
C ASP A 258 -4.34 -19.32 28.24
N PHE A 259 -5.06 -18.43 27.57
CA PHE A 259 -4.67 -17.03 27.41
C PHE A 259 -4.53 -16.30 28.76
N ARG A 260 -5.42 -16.57 29.73
CA ARG A 260 -5.41 -15.89 31.02
C ARG A 260 -4.18 -16.26 31.84
N ALA A 261 -3.77 -17.54 31.82
CA ALA A 261 -2.53 -17.98 32.45
C ALA A 261 -1.28 -17.31 31.85
N LYS A 262 -1.37 -16.76 30.63
CA LYS A 262 -0.31 -15.99 29.96
C LYS A 262 -0.49 -14.47 30.08
N GLY A 263 -1.48 -13.99 30.82
CA GLY A 263 -1.80 -12.56 30.91
C GLY A 263 -2.38 -11.96 29.62
N LEU A 264 -2.92 -12.81 28.74
CA LEU A 264 -3.53 -12.42 27.47
C LEU A 264 -5.07 -12.46 27.57
N ILE A 265 -5.71 -11.68 26.71
CA ILE A 265 -7.15 -11.61 26.54
C ILE A 265 -7.55 -11.80 25.08
N VAL A 266 -8.71 -12.44 24.86
CA VAL A 266 -9.38 -12.42 23.55
C VAL A 266 -10.29 -11.20 23.52
N THR A 267 -10.19 -10.41 22.46
CA THR A 267 -11.01 -9.23 22.21
C THR A 267 -11.37 -9.16 20.72
N TRP A 268 -12.21 -8.21 20.34
CA TRP A 268 -12.75 -8.09 18.99
C TRP A 268 -13.03 -6.64 18.63
N ASP A 269 -13.23 -6.39 17.35
CA ASP A 269 -13.74 -5.12 16.85
C ASP A 269 -15.26 -5.15 16.70
N THR A 270 -15.89 -3.98 16.77
CA THR A 270 -17.30 -3.77 16.40
C THR A 270 -17.38 -2.92 15.13
N ARG A 271 -18.56 -2.88 14.50
CA ARG A 271 -18.85 -2.01 13.36
C ARG A 271 -19.69 -0.82 13.79
N LYS A 272 -19.38 0.34 13.23
CA LYS A 272 -20.14 1.58 13.42
C LYS A 272 -21.33 1.66 12.46
N PRO A 273 -22.36 2.48 12.75
CA PRO A 273 -23.49 2.69 11.84
C PRO A 273 -23.06 3.13 10.43
N GLU A 274 -22.05 3.98 10.32
CA GLU A 274 -21.51 4.49 9.05
C GLU A 274 -20.87 3.37 8.23
N SER A 275 -20.04 2.55 8.87
CA SER A 275 -19.46 1.34 8.27
C SER A 275 -20.54 0.36 7.83
N TRP A 276 -21.60 0.21 8.64
CA TRP A 276 -22.73 -0.63 8.28
C TRP A 276 -23.46 -0.11 7.03
N ALA A 277 -23.68 1.19 6.94
CA ALA A 277 -24.30 1.83 5.78
C ALA A 277 -23.46 1.68 4.51
N ALA A 278 -22.12 1.73 4.63
CA ALA A 278 -21.19 1.48 3.52
C ALA A 278 -21.14 0.00 3.08
N GLY A 279 -21.60 -0.92 3.92
CA GLY A 279 -21.65 -2.35 3.61
C GLY A 279 -20.58 -3.19 4.31
N SER A 280 -19.76 -2.60 5.17
CA SER A 280 -18.77 -3.33 5.97
C SER A 280 -19.46 -4.21 7.00
N ARG A 281 -19.18 -5.53 6.96
CA ARG A 281 -19.79 -6.54 7.83
C ARG A 281 -18.79 -7.41 8.57
N ARG A 282 -17.50 -7.28 8.27
CA ARG A 282 -16.46 -8.15 8.83
C ARG A 282 -15.82 -7.47 10.03
N ALA A 283 -15.41 -8.23 11.05
CA ALA A 283 -14.69 -7.72 12.21
C ALA A 283 -13.61 -8.71 12.65
N ASN A 284 -12.48 -8.21 13.16
CA ASN A 284 -11.40 -9.06 13.64
C ASN A 284 -11.68 -9.64 15.02
N CYS A 285 -11.28 -10.90 15.19
CA CYS A 285 -10.98 -11.50 16.48
C CYS A 285 -9.48 -11.35 16.73
N LYS A 286 -9.09 -10.91 17.92
CA LYS A 286 -7.68 -10.65 18.23
C LYS A 286 -7.32 -11.02 19.66
N VAL A 287 -6.05 -11.34 19.87
CA VAL A 287 -5.47 -11.63 21.18
C VAL A 287 -4.50 -10.51 21.52
N GLY A 288 -4.58 -9.99 22.74
CA GLY A 288 -3.70 -8.93 23.23
C GLY A 288 -3.54 -8.94 24.74
N ALA A 289 -2.87 -7.92 25.26
CA ALA A 289 -2.70 -7.73 26.70
C ALA A 289 -2.98 -6.27 27.08
N ILE A 290 -3.54 -6.09 28.29
CA ILE A 290 -3.79 -4.78 28.89
C ILE A 290 -3.07 -4.70 30.24
N PRO A 291 -2.48 -3.55 30.60
CA PRO A 291 -1.86 -3.37 31.89
C PRO A 291 -2.93 -3.36 33.00
N PRO A 292 -2.58 -3.69 34.26
CA PRO A 292 -3.55 -3.74 35.37
C PRO A 292 -4.27 -2.41 35.64
N ASP A 293 -3.66 -1.29 35.26
CA ASP A 293 -4.20 0.07 35.42
C ASP A 293 -5.03 0.55 34.21
N ASN A 294 -5.20 -0.29 33.19
CA ASN A 294 -5.90 0.01 31.94
C ASN A 294 -5.34 1.22 31.16
N THR A 295 -4.06 1.56 31.35
CA THR A 295 -3.39 2.67 30.63
C THR A 295 -2.83 2.25 29.26
N GLY A 296 -3.72 1.88 28.34
CA GLY A 296 -3.37 1.48 26.97
C GLY A 296 -3.14 -0.03 26.82
N LEU A 297 -2.23 -0.40 25.91
CA LEU A 297 -1.93 -1.80 25.58
C LEU A 297 -0.57 -2.23 26.16
N THR A 298 -0.44 -3.53 26.42
CA THR A 298 0.83 -4.15 26.80
C THR A 298 1.35 -4.97 25.63
N ALA A 299 2.62 -4.76 25.28
CA ALA A 299 3.26 -5.53 24.23
C ALA A 299 3.47 -6.98 24.68
N PHE A 300 3.30 -7.91 23.76
CA PHE A 300 3.78 -9.28 23.90
C PHE A 300 4.56 -9.70 22.65
N GLU A 301 5.32 -10.78 22.78
CA GLU A 301 6.18 -11.31 21.72
C GLU A 301 5.83 -12.77 21.46
N ARG A 302 6.15 -13.19 20.22
CA ARG A 302 5.87 -14.50 19.64
C ARG A 302 4.38 -14.73 19.42
N SER A 303 4.10 -15.47 18.35
CA SER A 303 2.73 -15.81 17.98
C SER A 303 2.06 -16.74 19.01
N VAL A 304 0.76 -16.56 19.23
CA VAL A 304 -0.11 -17.43 20.02
C VAL A 304 -0.65 -18.61 19.21
N ARG A 305 -0.33 -18.67 17.92
CA ARG A 305 -0.73 -19.73 17.01
C ARG A 305 -0.19 -21.07 17.48
N ASN A 306 -1.01 -22.12 17.32
CA ASN A 306 -0.52 -23.49 17.49
C ASN A 306 0.61 -23.76 16.48
N PRO A 307 1.84 -24.11 16.94
CA PRO A 307 2.96 -24.39 16.04
C PRO A 307 2.73 -25.62 15.16
N ASP A 308 1.83 -26.53 15.57
CA ASP A 308 1.49 -27.75 14.84
C ASP A 308 0.28 -27.55 13.90
N ALA A 309 -0.33 -26.35 13.86
CA ALA A 309 -1.47 -26.10 12.99
C ALA A 309 -1.04 -25.97 11.51
N PRO A 310 -1.85 -26.48 10.55
CA PRO A 310 -1.58 -26.35 9.11
C PRO A 310 -1.34 -24.89 8.71
N PRO A 311 -0.52 -24.57 7.69
CA PRO A 311 -0.28 -23.18 7.29
C PRO A 311 -1.58 -22.39 7.07
N LEU A 312 -1.59 -21.10 7.42
CA LEU A 312 -2.72 -20.24 7.15
C LEU A 312 -2.90 -20.08 5.63
N THR A 313 -4.11 -20.33 5.15
CA THR A 313 -4.48 -20.08 3.76
C THR A 313 -4.95 -18.64 3.63
N THR A 314 -4.04 -17.72 3.28
CA THR A 314 -4.40 -16.36 2.89
C THR A 314 -4.43 -16.26 1.37
N ALA A 315 -5.39 -15.51 0.81
CA ALA A 315 -5.48 -15.31 -0.64
C ALA A 315 -4.33 -14.43 -1.17
N ASN A 316 -3.76 -13.61 -0.29
CA ASN A 316 -2.66 -12.69 -0.57
C ASN A 316 -1.49 -12.95 0.39
N PRO A 317 -0.27 -12.50 0.06
CA PRO A 317 0.84 -12.46 1.00
C PRO A 317 0.41 -11.80 2.33
N PRO A 318 0.85 -12.34 3.48
CA PRO A 318 0.55 -11.75 4.78
C PRO A 318 0.96 -10.27 4.82
N GLN A 319 0.08 -9.43 5.36
CA GLN A 319 0.40 -8.03 5.65
C GLN A 319 1.36 -7.97 6.85
N THR A 320 2.59 -8.44 6.71
CA THR A 320 3.56 -8.55 7.82
C THR A 320 4.55 -7.39 7.87
N THR A 321 4.50 -6.47 6.91
CA THR A 321 5.36 -5.28 6.90
C THR A 321 4.66 -4.14 6.19
N ALA A 322 4.36 -3.07 6.92
CA ALA A 322 3.96 -1.81 6.31
C ALA A 322 5.15 -1.20 5.55
N VAL A 323 4.88 -0.71 4.34
CA VAL A 323 5.85 0.11 3.62
C VAL A 323 5.74 1.50 4.22
N GLN A 324 6.68 1.85 5.09
CA GLN A 324 6.89 3.24 5.46
C GLN A 324 7.25 4.01 4.21
N GLN A 325 6.38 4.92 3.79
CA GLN A 325 6.63 5.80 2.67
C GLN A 325 7.36 7.04 3.20
N ASP A 326 8.47 7.39 2.58
CA ASP A 326 8.77 8.82 2.49
C ASP A 326 7.65 9.34 1.61
N GLU A 327 7.09 10.47 1.97
CA GLU A 327 6.18 11.07 1.02
C GLU A 327 6.87 11.25 -0.32
N PRO A 328 6.12 11.16 -1.43
CA PRO A 328 6.65 11.55 -2.73
C PRO A 328 7.24 12.97 -2.71
N THR A 329 6.87 13.81 -1.71
CA THR A 329 7.08 15.27 -1.71
C THR A 329 7.04 16.01 -0.35
N GLY A 330 7.21 15.37 0.81
CA GLY A 330 7.18 16.04 2.14
C GLY A 330 6.18 15.41 3.11
N ALA A 331 6.48 15.38 4.41
CA ALA A 331 6.01 14.50 5.50
C ALA A 331 4.56 13.91 5.49
N PRO A 332 4.35 12.73 6.15
CA PRO A 332 3.18 11.88 5.92
C PRO A 332 1.82 12.55 6.16
N LEU A 333 0.91 12.40 5.20
CA LEU A 333 -0.53 12.62 5.37
C LEU A 333 -1.20 11.52 6.21
N HIS A 334 -0.75 11.34 7.46
CA HIS A 334 -1.61 10.82 8.50
C HIS A 334 -1.69 11.86 9.61
N SER A 335 -2.82 12.57 9.62
CA SER A 335 -3.29 13.34 10.75
C SER A 335 -3.12 12.49 12.01
N SER A 336 -2.17 12.88 12.86
CA SER A 336 -2.48 12.96 14.27
C SER A 336 -3.65 13.95 14.37
N SER A 337 -4.86 13.42 14.19
CA SER A 337 -6.08 14.07 14.66
C SER A 337 -5.90 14.18 16.16
N GLY A 338 -5.24 15.26 16.59
CA GLY A 338 -5.36 15.78 17.93
C GLY A 338 -6.84 15.92 18.16
N SER A 339 -7.41 14.94 18.86
CA SER A 339 -8.68 15.09 19.53
C SER A 339 -8.59 16.43 20.23
N ALA A 340 -9.43 17.38 19.80
CA ALA A 340 -9.70 18.54 20.62
C ALA A 340 -10.00 18.00 22.01
N THR A 341 -9.11 18.28 22.97
CA THR A 341 -9.29 17.93 24.37
C THR A 341 -10.46 18.74 24.90
N THR A 342 -11.67 18.28 24.60
CA THR A 342 -12.85 18.54 25.41
C THR A 342 -12.92 17.38 26.38
N THR A 343 -12.36 17.61 27.56
CA THR A 343 -12.50 16.76 28.72
C THR A 343 -13.98 16.46 28.94
N SER A 344 -14.40 15.25 28.63
CA SER A 344 -15.65 14.66 29.10
C SER A 344 -15.30 13.26 29.56
N ALA A 345 -15.05 13.17 30.87
CA ALA A 345 -14.82 11.91 31.55
C ALA A 345 -16.03 10.97 31.36
N PRO A 346 -15.82 9.65 31.18
CA PRO A 346 -16.92 8.68 31.21
C PRO A 346 -17.60 8.70 32.59
N PRO A 347 -18.94 8.63 32.67
CA PRO A 347 -19.63 8.50 33.95
C PRO A 347 -19.30 7.13 34.56
N ALA A 348 -18.85 7.16 35.81
CA ALA A 348 -18.63 5.96 36.62
C ALA A 348 -19.96 5.21 36.84
N PRO A 349 -19.94 3.87 36.96
CA PRO A 349 -21.13 3.11 37.33
C PRO A 349 -21.50 3.42 38.79
N THR A 350 -22.63 4.08 38.98
CA THR A 350 -23.28 4.24 40.29
C THR A 350 -23.75 2.89 40.79
N SER A 351 -23.01 2.31 41.74
CA SER A 351 -23.52 1.24 42.60
C SER A 351 -24.18 1.90 43.81
N ASP A 352 -25.51 1.96 43.79
CA ASP A 352 -26.31 2.21 44.98
C ASP A 352 -26.16 1.04 45.95
N LYS A 353 -25.63 1.31 47.15
CA LYS A 353 -25.99 0.55 48.35
C LYS A 353 -25.96 1.46 49.58
N PRO A 354 -27.05 1.51 50.38
CA PRO A 354 -27.13 2.37 51.54
C PRO A 354 -26.37 1.77 52.72
N THR A 355 -25.49 2.56 53.34
CA THR A 355 -24.84 2.20 54.61
C THR A 355 -25.42 3.05 55.73
N THR A 356 -26.17 2.38 56.59
CA THR A 356 -26.61 2.78 57.92
C THR A 356 -25.47 3.18 58.84
N THR A 357 -25.62 4.36 59.45
CA THR A 357 -25.39 4.70 60.87
C THR A 357 -24.14 4.16 61.59
N SER A 358 -23.25 5.07 61.99
CA SER A 358 -22.82 5.22 63.40
C SER A 358 -22.01 6.50 63.58
N THR A 359 -22.64 7.49 64.22
CA THR A 359 -22.01 8.70 64.74
C THR A 359 -21.53 8.40 66.15
N SER A 360 -20.21 8.41 66.37
CA SER A 360 -19.63 8.45 67.71
C SER A 360 -19.26 9.91 68.02
N GLU A 361 -20.12 10.58 68.78
CA GLU A 361 -19.78 11.84 69.45
C GLU A 361 -18.89 11.55 70.67
N THR A 362 -17.78 12.27 70.79
CA THR A 362 -17.04 12.36 72.06
C THR A 362 -16.34 13.71 72.11
N THR A 363 -16.96 14.71 72.75
CA THR A 363 -16.22 15.85 73.34
C THR A 363 -17.02 16.52 74.48
N THR A 364 -16.56 16.26 75.70
CA THR A 364 -16.32 17.23 76.79
C THR A 364 -17.44 17.64 77.78
N THR A 365 -17.29 17.03 78.96
CA THR A 365 -17.46 17.51 80.35
C THR A 365 -17.45 19.03 80.60
N SER A 366 -18.50 19.56 81.23
CA SER A 366 -18.38 20.28 82.52
C SER A 366 -19.73 20.71 83.11
N ARG A 367 -19.88 20.32 84.39
CA ARG A 367 -20.75 20.83 85.46
C ARG A 367 -22.13 20.21 85.65
#